data_AF-A0A8J8EGV0-F1
#
_entry.id   AF-A0A8J8EGV0-F1
#
_cell.length_a   1.000
_cell.length_b   1.000
_cell.length_c   1.000
_cell.angle_alpha   90.00
_cell.angle_beta   90.00
_cell.angle_gamma   90.00
#
_symmetry.space_group_name_H-M   'P 1'
#
loop_
_entity.id
_entity.type
_entity.pdbx_description
1 polymer ?
#
loop_
_entity_poly.entity_id
_entity_poly.type
_entity_poly.pdbx_seq_one_letter_code
_entity_poly.pdbx_strand_id
1 'polypeptide(L)'
;MIEIELKGYANEKIFERVRATFKFMRKEIHEDIYFNHPCRDFSKTDEALRVRIKRFNGHFEASLTYKGPKLDKISKTRKEIEVNIDNVDTYIKLLHALGFKEVLTVEKTRE
;
A
#
# COMPACT_ATOMS: atom_id res chain seq x y z
N MET A 1 -5.24 11.98 -11.41
CA MET A 1 -5.09 10.62 -11.94
C MET A 1 -5.93 9.69 -11.06
N ILE A 2 -6.74 8.81 -11.64
CA ILE A 2 -7.50 7.80 -10.91
C ILE A 2 -6.93 6.44 -11.32
N GLU A 3 -6.53 5.61 -10.35
CA GLU A 3 -6.07 4.24 -10.58
C GLU A 3 -7.24 3.27 -10.44
N ILE A 4 -7.43 2.40 -11.42
CA ILE A 4 -8.46 1.34 -11.38
C ILE A 4 -7.79 0.02 -11.00
N GLU A 5 -8.14 -0.50 -9.82
CA GLU A 5 -7.60 -1.77 -9.29
C GLU A 5 -8.73 -2.78 -9.06
N LEU A 6 -8.53 -4.02 -9.53
CA LEU A 6 -9.31 -5.20 -9.17
C LEU A 6 -8.40 -6.20 -8.45
N LYS A 7 -8.95 -6.91 -7.46
CA LYS A 7 -8.23 -7.95 -6.72
C LYS A 7 -9.08 -9.20 -6.60
N GLY A 8 -8.52 -10.33 -7.00
CA GLY A 8 -9.08 -11.66 -6.78
C GLY A 8 -8.19 -12.50 -5.88
N TYR A 9 -8.76 -13.59 -5.35
CA TYR A 9 -7.96 -14.65 -4.72
C TYR A 9 -7.18 -15.40 -5.80
N ALA A 10 -5.98 -15.86 -5.45
CA ALA A 10 -5.09 -16.58 -6.35
C ALA A 10 -4.52 -17.83 -5.67
N ASN A 11 -4.09 -18.79 -6.50
CA ASN A 11 -3.36 -19.99 -6.11
C ASN A 11 -2.22 -20.24 -7.12
N GLU A 12 -1.37 -21.24 -6.87
CA GLU A 12 -0.17 -21.45 -7.69
C GLU A 12 -0.48 -21.61 -9.18
N LYS A 13 -1.58 -22.28 -9.55
CA LYS A 13 -2.01 -22.44 -10.95
C LYS A 13 -2.24 -21.08 -11.64
N ILE A 14 -2.78 -20.10 -10.92
CA ILE A 14 -2.98 -18.74 -11.43
C ILE A 14 -1.63 -18.03 -11.58
N PHE A 15 -0.73 -18.16 -10.60
CA PHE A 15 0.62 -17.58 -10.66
C PHE A 15 1.42 -18.14 -11.85
N GLU A 16 1.45 -19.45 -12.05
CA GLU A 16 2.09 -20.09 -13.20
C GLU A 16 1.53 -19.59 -14.53
N ARG A 17 0.20 -19.51 -14.63
CA ARG A 17 -0.45 -18.99 -15.85
C ARG A 17 -0.06 -17.55 -16.14
N VAL A 18 0.00 -16.68 -15.13
CA VAL A 18 0.43 -15.29 -15.29
C VAL A 18 1.87 -15.22 -15.78
N ARG A 19 2.79 -15.98 -15.16
CA ARG A 19 4.22 -16.03 -15.53
C ARG A 19 4.45 -16.55 -16.95
N ALA A 20 3.61 -17.46 -17.43
CA ALA A 20 3.69 -18.00 -18.79
C ALA A 20 3.02 -17.09 -19.85
N THR A 21 2.05 -16.28 -19.46
CA THR A 21 1.23 -15.48 -20.40
C THR A 21 1.75 -14.06 -20.57
N PHE A 22 2.28 -13.45 -19.50
CA PHE A 22 2.67 -12.05 -19.47
C PHE A 22 4.17 -11.88 -19.26
N LYS A 23 4.70 -10.74 -19.73
CA LYS A 23 6.10 -10.39 -19.53
C LYS A 23 6.36 -10.07 -18.05
N PHE A 24 7.26 -10.83 -17.44
CA PHE A 24 7.75 -10.52 -16.09
C PHE A 24 8.44 -9.16 -16.06
N MET A 25 8.07 -8.33 -15.08
CA MET A 25 8.69 -7.02 -14.89
C MET A 25 9.73 -7.06 -13.78
N ARG A 26 9.32 -7.34 -12.55
CA ARG A 26 10.20 -7.43 -11.38
C ARG A 26 9.49 -8.10 -10.21
N LYS A 27 10.27 -8.56 -9.24
CA LYS A 27 9.79 -9.06 -7.96
C LYS A 27 10.13 -8.07 -6.86
N GLU A 28 9.16 -7.77 -6.00
CA GLU A 28 9.28 -6.81 -4.91
C GLU A 28 8.82 -7.44 -3.59
N ILE A 29 9.48 -7.08 -2.50
CA ILE A 29 8.99 -7.29 -1.14
C ILE A 29 8.42 -5.96 -0.66
N HIS A 30 7.16 -5.95 -0.24
CA HIS A 30 6.50 -4.79 0.34
C HIS A 30 6.29 -5.01 1.83
N GLU A 31 6.59 -3.99 2.61
CA GLU A 31 6.21 -3.86 4.01
C GLU A 31 5.35 -2.59 4.13
N ASP A 32 4.07 -2.79 4.45
CA ASP A 32 3.09 -1.70 4.59
C ASP A 32 2.76 -1.47 6.05
N ILE A 33 3.13 -0.32 6.61
CA ILE A 33 2.76 0.10 7.95
C ILE A 33 1.52 0.99 7.83
N TYR A 34 0.37 0.53 8.31
CA TYR A 34 -0.89 1.27 8.30
C TYR A 34 -1.08 2.08 9.57
N PHE A 35 -1.61 3.29 9.41
CA PHE A 35 -1.89 4.23 10.48
C PHE A 35 -3.37 4.58 10.54
N ASN A 36 -3.90 4.72 11.74
CA ASN A 36 -5.22 5.32 11.99
C ASN A 36 -5.10 6.78 12.41
N HIS A 37 -6.09 7.59 12.05
CA HIS A 37 -6.09 9.03 12.30
C HIS A 37 -6.43 9.35 13.77
N PRO A 38 -5.83 10.38 14.38
CA PRO A 38 -6.08 10.75 15.79
C PRO A 38 -7.55 11.08 16.07
N CYS A 39 -8.24 11.72 15.11
CA CYS A 39 -9.59 12.25 15.29
C CYS A 39 -10.68 11.56 14.44
N ARG A 40 -10.30 10.64 13.53
CA ARG A 40 -11.23 9.95 12.62
C ARG A 40 -10.95 8.47 12.67
N ASP A 41 -12.00 7.67 12.68
CA ASP A 41 -11.88 6.22 12.61
C ASP A 41 -11.85 5.81 11.13
N PHE A 42 -10.66 5.58 10.60
CA PHE A 42 -10.45 5.22 9.19
C PHE A 42 -11.14 3.92 8.79
N SER A 43 -11.42 3.02 9.76
CA SER A 43 -12.21 1.82 9.48
C SER A 43 -13.67 2.13 9.14
N LYS A 44 -14.22 3.23 9.70
CA LYS A 44 -15.60 3.69 9.48
C LYS A 44 -15.73 4.63 8.29
N THR A 45 -14.69 5.40 8.00
CA THR A 45 -14.67 6.33 6.86
C THR A 45 -14.13 5.72 5.58
N ASP A 46 -13.73 4.43 5.61
CA ASP A 46 -13.07 3.73 4.51
C ASP A 46 -11.86 4.54 4.00
N GLU A 47 -11.07 5.09 4.92
CA GLU A 47 -9.82 5.77 4.62
C GLU A 47 -8.64 4.87 4.99
N ALA A 48 -7.44 5.20 4.49
CA ALA A 48 -6.21 4.60 4.99
C ALA A 48 -5.04 5.55 4.80
N LEU A 49 -4.11 5.53 5.76
CA LEU A 49 -2.78 6.11 5.59
C LEU A 49 -1.77 4.98 5.78
N ARG A 50 -0.78 4.88 4.88
CA ARG A 50 0.31 3.91 5.05
C ARG A 50 1.66 4.48 4.68
N VAL A 51 2.69 4.00 5.35
CA VAL A 51 4.06 4.03 4.85
C VAL A 51 4.34 2.68 4.20
N ARG A 52 4.74 2.68 2.92
CA ARG A 52 5.18 1.47 2.21
C ARG A 52 6.67 1.53 1.98
N ILE A 53 7.34 0.46 2.36
CA ILE A 53 8.71 0.14 1.98
C ILE A 53 8.67 -0.90 0.86
N LYS A 54 9.39 -0.67 -0.23
CA LYS A 54 9.61 -1.64 -1.30
C LYS A 54 11.08 -2.00 -1.38
N ARG A 55 11.38 -3.30 -1.46
CA ARG A 55 12.72 -3.83 -1.68
C ARG A 55 12.73 -4.68 -2.95
N PHE A 56 13.62 -4.37 -3.87
CA PHE A 56 13.79 -5.11 -5.12
C PHE A 56 15.19 -4.91 -5.67
N ASN A 57 15.82 -5.95 -6.24
CA ASN A 57 17.14 -5.87 -6.89
C ASN A 57 18.24 -5.14 -6.07
N GLY A 58 18.24 -5.27 -4.74
CA GLY A 58 19.17 -4.55 -3.85
C GLY A 58 18.86 -3.06 -3.64
N HIS A 59 17.81 -2.54 -4.27
CA HIS A 59 17.29 -1.18 -4.06
C HIS A 59 16.19 -1.15 -3.00
N PHE A 60 16.00 0.05 -2.47
CA PHE A 60 14.98 0.39 -1.49
C PHE A 60 14.26 1.65 -1.94
N GLU A 61 12.93 1.62 -1.95
CA GLU A 61 12.07 2.77 -2.17
C GLU A 61 11.04 2.85 -1.04
N ALA A 62 10.72 4.07 -0.60
CA ALA A 62 9.67 4.27 0.39
C ALA A 62 8.69 5.35 -0.05
N SER A 63 7.43 5.20 0.36
CA SER A 63 6.34 6.12 0.01
C SER A 63 5.36 6.26 1.17
N LEU A 64 4.80 7.46 1.32
CA LEU A 64 3.64 7.73 2.18
C LEU A 64 2.42 7.88 1.27
N THR A 65 1.39 7.06 1.51
CA THR A 65 0.17 7.06 0.71
C THR A 65 -1.05 7.31 1.58
N TYR A 66 -1.83 8.34 1.28
CA TYR A 66 -3.22 8.47 1.74
C TYR A 66 -4.18 7.89 0.70
N LYS A 67 -5.18 7.13 1.15
CA LYS A 67 -6.27 6.59 0.36
C LYS A 67 -7.60 7.07 0.95
N GLY A 68 -8.40 7.75 0.14
CA GLY A 68 -9.77 8.17 0.52
C GLY A 68 -10.78 7.01 0.44
N PRO A 69 -12.09 7.26 0.70
CA PRO A 69 -13.14 6.26 0.53
C PRO A 69 -13.19 5.71 -0.89
N LYS A 70 -13.61 4.45 -1.04
CA LYS A 70 -13.87 3.86 -2.36
C LYS A 70 -14.96 4.64 -3.08
N LEU A 71 -14.79 4.80 -4.38
CA LEU A 71 -15.77 5.48 -5.23
C LEU A 71 -16.95 4.56 -5.59
N ASP A 72 -16.73 3.24 -5.55
CA ASP A 72 -17.74 2.24 -5.88
C ASP A 72 -17.52 0.93 -5.11
N LYS A 73 -18.47 -0.01 -5.24
CA LYS A 73 -18.46 -1.30 -4.52
C LYS A 73 -17.79 -2.45 -5.30
N ILE A 74 -17.56 -2.27 -6.59
CA ILE A 74 -17.08 -3.33 -7.50
C ILE A 74 -15.55 -3.32 -7.51
N SER A 75 -14.98 -2.14 -7.62
CA SER A 75 -13.55 -1.92 -7.74
C SER A 75 -12.93 -1.52 -6.39
N LYS A 76 -11.60 -1.39 -6.38
CA LYS A 76 -10.86 -0.79 -5.28
C LYS A 76 -10.43 0.65 -5.59
N THR A 77 -11.08 1.27 -6.58
CA THR A 77 -10.81 2.63 -7.02
C THR A 77 -11.16 3.64 -5.94
N ARG A 78 -10.20 4.53 -5.67
CA ARG A 78 -10.30 5.58 -4.66
C ARG A 78 -9.33 6.71 -4.98
N LYS A 79 -9.53 7.88 -4.37
CA LYS A 79 -8.56 8.96 -4.44
C LYS A 79 -7.30 8.53 -3.68
N GLU A 80 -6.15 8.66 -4.33
CA GLU A 80 -4.85 8.40 -3.71
C GLU A 80 -3.97 9.65 -3.81
N ILE A 81 -3.26 9.94 -2.71
CA ILE A 81 -2.22 10.96 -2.66
C ILE A 81 -0.97 10.23 -2.17
N GLU A 82 0.01 10.10 -3.05
CA GLU A 82 1.26 9.39 -2.79
C GLU A 82 2.44 10.35 -2.94
N VAL A 83 3.37 10.27 -2.00
CA VAL A 83 4.66 10.96 -2.06
C VAL A 83 5.77 9.98 -1.76
N ASN A 84 6.88 10.10 -2.50
CA ASN A 84 8.10 9.38 -2.16
C ASN A 84 8.71 10.00 -0.91
N ILE A 85 9.27 9.16 -0.04
CA ILE A 85 9.96 9.59 1.17
C ILE A 85 11.37 9.02 1.16
N ASP A 86 12.31 9.84 1.62
CA ASP A 86 13.74 9.57 1.68
C ASP A 86 14.16 8.92 3.01
N ASN A 87 13.45 9.22 4.10
CA ASN A 87 13.76 8.72 5.44
C ASN A 87 12.51 8.22 6.17
N VAL A 88 12.29 6.91 6.16
CA VAL A 88 11.13 6.26 6.80
C VAL A 88 11.01 6.60 8.28
N ASP A 89 12.11 6.52 9.05
CA ASP A 89 12.08 6.72 10.50
C ASP A 89 11.64 8.14 10.88
N THR A 90 12.08 9.15 10.12
CA THR A 90 11.68 10.55 10.33
C THR A 90 10.17 10.72 10.08
N TYR A 91 9.64 10.11 9.02
CA TYR A 91 8.20 10.19 8.72
C TYR A 91 7.35 9.43 9.73
N ILE A 92 7.78 8.27 10.22
CA ILE A 92 7.08 7.53 11.28
C ILE A 92 7.06 8.37 12.57
N LYS A 93 8.19 8.95 12.98
CA LYS A 93 8.27 9.86 14.14
C LYS A 93 7.34 11.07 13.98
N LEU A 94 7.30 11.67 12.79
CA LEU A 94 6.39 12.77 12.47
C LEU A 94 4.92 12.34 12.63
N LEU A 95 4.52 11.19 12.07
CA LEU A 95 3.16 10.68 12.18
C LEU A 95 2.76 10.42 13.65
N HIS A 96 3.65 9.82 14.43
CA HIS A 96 3.44 9.63 15.87
C HIS A 96 3.29 10.95 16.62
N ALA A 97 4.14 11.95 16.33
CA ALA A 97 4.05 13.27 16.94
C ALA A 97 2.73 13.99 16.60
N LEU A 98 2.18 13.75 15.41
CA LEU A 98 0.86 14.25 14.98
C LEU A 98 -0.31 13.42 15.53
N GLY A 99 -0.05 12.35 16.30
CA GLY A 99 -1.06 11.52 16.95
C GLY A 99 -1.62 10.38 16.10
N PHE A 100 -1.06 10.12 14.91
CA PHE A 100 -1.36 8.90 14.17
C PHE A 100 -0.82 7.68 14.92
N LYS A 101 -1.56 6.56 14.85
CA LYS A 101 -1.18 5.31 15.52
C LYS A 101 -1.03 4.20 14.51
N GLU A 102 0.06 3.45 14.59
CA GLU A 102 0.22 2.20 13.85
C GLU A 102 -0.88 1.21 14.25
N VAL A 103 -1.52 0.58 13.26
CA VAL A 103 -2.61 -0.39 13.48
C VAL A 103 -2.30 -1.77 12.93
N LEU A 104 -1.49 -1.86 11.87
CA LEU A 104 -1.15 -3.13 11.24
C LEU A 104 0.07 -2.96 10.33
N THR A 105 0.98 -3.94 10.39
CA THR A 105 2.02 -4.11 9.38
C THR A 105 1.67 -5.28 8.48
N VAL A 106 1.68 -5.07 7.16
CA VAL A 106 1.39 -6.10 6.16
C VAL A 106 2.60 -6.31 5.26
N GLU A 107 3.21 -7.49 5.38
CA GLU A 107 4.27 -7.94 4.49
C GLU A 107 3.71 -8.77 3.34
N LYS A 108 4.25 -8.57 2.13
CA LYS A 108 3.91 -9.38 0.95
C LYS A 108 5.02 -9.37 -0.08
N THR A 109 5.07 -10.44 -0.85
CA THR A 109 5.83 -10.50 -2.09
C THR A 109 4.92 -10.22 -3.28
N ARG A 110 5.38 -9.41 -4.24
CA ARG A 110 4.66 -9.05 -5.46
C ARG A 110 5.54 -9.29 -6.68
N GLU A 111 4.99 -9.98 -7.67
CA GLU A 111 5.57 -10.22 -8.99
C GLU A 111 4.65 -9.62 -10.06
#